data_AF-A0A812SSR1-F1
#
_entry.id   AF-A0A812SSR1-F1
#
_cell.length_a   1.000
_cell.length_b   1.000
_cell.length_c   1.000
_cell.angle_alpha   90.00
_cell.angle_beta   90.00
_cell.angle_gamma   90.00
#
_symmetry.space_group_name_H-M   'P 1'
#
loop_
_entity.id
_entity.type
_entity.pdbx_description
1 polymer ?
#
loop_
_entity_poly.entity_id
_entity_poly.type
_entity_poly.pdbx_seq_one_letter_code
_entity_poly.pdbx_strand_id
1 'polypeptide(L)'
;MTCCRASLTPLAQYAKTVRDQLATDEQPPMHFPMYTVPLGTLLEMTKIEPHEVLKATGALVEFDRKMGKAAFISHQWVSPGHPDPEAKQMRVLQNALSDLMSNSRSIPPDMVTEINHPNLKPLPAARLLSEPLFCWYDYFAIPQREEKPKRTQLDAINSIPAYVDEVSFFFALVPVLENPLKTNLISPLTWQGRGWCRLERTVRELSADPSWIMVKSTGDLCLVTDALASSRAGSGPVGEGEFTVQADCLTLGPVLLMVLKRKLLRLLAVRDFSGYRALLNQQTEMLKGLGCEPIQLLPDFDGFEQDLSDQWDSSRPSFLVMKFFHQNGFSRISESDSSGWLPIHYAALNGDPSLVRDLLELRADPKQCTRKAHADLGFEAGTPPVSIACLFKNNEVVRLLLQARASFFSDNPFHKPLNSAAAVNNAEAVGLLCNAGCSAVQRNALGHSVIETAASFGTGLEAMEALIRHARAAEETFDPTPALHLAAVAWGSSEVVTRLVAMRGDVNAQTADEPAKRTWIMRALYTLKVWQHKFHKVTPLSKFLYHAKGGTPLTMALVTGNYEFAAALIAAGARLDLRNSRGFSAADLIPKQSAPEFLAEALEGRLLACQRVSLLARDWVQVPV
;
A
#
# COMPACT_ATOMS: atom_id res chain seq x y z
N MET A 1 -18.98 -30.40 -41.70
CA MET A 1 -18.58 -29.26 -40.87
C MET A 1 -18.35 -29.73 -39.44
N THR A 2 -17.16 -30.26 -39.18
CA THR A 2 -16.66 -30.56 -37.84
C THR A 2 -16.36 -29.22 -37.16
N CYS A 3 -17.13 -28.87 -36.11
CA CYS A 3 -16.77 -27.76 -35.23
C CYS A 3 -15.39 -28.06 -34.63
N CYS A 4 -14.35 -27.36 -35.09
CA CYS A 4 -13.08 -27.29 -34.38
C CYS A 4 -13.36 -26.72 -32.98
N ARG A 5 -13.53 -27.59 -31.97
CA ARG A 5 -13.44 -27.16 -30.57
C ARG A 5 -12.04 -26.58 -30.42
N ALA A 6 -11.94 -25.26 -30.23
CA ALA A 6 -10.66 -24.63 -29.92
C ALA A 6 -10.02 -25.39 -28.75
N SER A 7 -8.81 -25.90 -28.95
CA SER A 7 -8.07 -26.56 -27.88
C SER A 7 -7.90 -25.59 -26.72
N LEU A 8 -8.22 -26.03 -25.51
CA LEU A 8 -8.00 -25.23 -24.31
C LEU A 8 -6.49 -24.95 -24.18
N THR A 9 -6.12 -23.72 -23.82
CA THR A 9 -4.72 -23.37 -23.54
C THR A 9 -4.17 -24.23 -22.39
N PRO A 10 -2.85 -24.46 -22.30
CA PRO A 10 -2.26 -25.22 -21.20
C PRO A 10 -2.70 -24.73 -19.82
N LEU A 11 -2.74 -23.41 -19.62
CA LEU A 11 -3.25 -22.79 -18.40
C LEU A 11 -4.72 -23.14 -18.11
N ALA A 12 -5.59 -23.12 -19.13
CA ALA A 12 -7.00 -23.47 -18.96
C ALA A 12 -7.21 -24.96 -18.66
N GLN A 13 -6.34 -25.83 -19.19
CA GLN A 13 -6.33 -27.26 -18.85
C GLN A 13 -5.88 -27.49 -17.40
N TYR A 14 -4.78 -26.84 -16.99
CA TYR A 14 -4.29 -26.92 -15.61
C TYR A 14 -5.27 -26.34 -14.59
N ALA A 15 -5.93 -25.22 -14.90
CA ALA A 15 -6.98 -24.66 -14.04
C ALA A 15 -8.14 -25.65 -13.79
N LYS A 16 -8.41 -26.57 -14.73
CA LYS A 16 -9.40 -27.63 -14.54
C LYS A 16 -8.91 -28.66 -13.51
N THR A 17 -7.65 -29.06 -13.54
CA THR A 17 -7.09 -30.04 -12.58
C THR A 17 -6.96 -29.44 -11.18
N VAL A 18 -6.59 -28.16 -11.09
CA VAL A 18 -6.43 -27.44 -9.81
C VAL A 18 -7.76 -27.35 -9.05
N ARG A 19 -8.87 -27.11 -9.75
CA ARG A 19 -10.21 -27.08 -9.13
C ARG A 19 -10.56 -28.38 -8.42
N ASP A 20 -10.17 -29.51 -9.01
CA ASP A 20 -10.47 -30.84 -8.47
C ASP A 20 -9.55 -31.17 -7.27
N GLN A 21 -8.36 -30.54 -7.18
CA GLN A 21 -7.36 -30.75 -6.13
C GLN A 21 -7.52 -29.85 -4.89
N LEU A 22 -7.94 -28.59 -5.06
CA LEU A 22 -8.06 -27.64 -3.95
C LEU A 22 -9.19 -27.96 -2.96
N ALA A 23 -10.07 -28.92 -3.28
CA ALA A 23 -11.13 -29.38 -2.39
C ALA A 23 -10.60 -30.11 -1.12
N THR A 24 -9.29 -30.41 -1.04
CA THR A 24 -8.69 -31.16 0.07
C THR A 24 -7.64 -30.39 0.90
N ASP A 25 -7.25 -29.16 0.52
CA ASP A 25 -6.12 -28.43 1.15
C ASP A 25 -6.40 -26.92 1.31
N GLU A 26 -7.47 -26.57 2.03
CA GLU A 26 -7.98 -25.18 2.05
C GLU A 26 -7.18 -24.22 2.96
N GLN A 27 -6.50 -24.72 4.00
CA GLN A 27 -5.88 -23.88 5.05
C GLN A 27 -4.34 -23.92 5.04
N PRO A 28 -3.64 -22.79 5.28
CA PRO A 28 -2.19 -22.79 5.46
C PRO A 28 -1.80 -23.65 6.67
N PRO A 29 -0.64 -24.32 6.64
CA PRO A 29 -0.20 -25.16 7.75
C PRO A 29 0.06 -24.30 9.00
N MET A 30 -0.48 -24.74 10.13
CA MET A 30 -0.23 -24.16 11.45
C MET A 30 0.76 -25.06 12.20
N HIS A 31 2.05 -24.71 12.13
CA HIS A 31 3.15 -25.44 12.76
C HIS A 31 3.30 -25.13 14.25
N PHE A 32 2.76 -24.00 14.72
CA PHE A 32 2.71 -23.61 16.12
C PHE A 32 1.28 -23.15 16.47
N PRO A 33 0.74 -23.49 17.65
CA PRO A 33 -0.61 -23.10 18.02
C PRO A 33 -0.80 -21.59 18.09
N MET A 34 -1.98 -21.11 17.69
CA MET A 34 -2.31 -19.69 17.74
C MET A 34 -2.66 -19.27 19.17
N TYR A 35 -1.68 -18.77 19.91
CA TYR A 35 -1.92 -18.20 21.25
C TYR A 35 -2.42 -16.76 21.18
N THR A 36 -3.38 -16.43 22.04
CA THR A 36 -4.08 -15.14 22.07
C THR A 36 -4.41 -14.72 23.49
N VAL A 37 -4.77 -13.45 23.67
CA VAL A 37 -5.29 -12.91 24.94
C VAL A 37 -6.75 -12.45 24.73
N PRO A 38 -7.72 -12.85 25.58
CA PRO A 38 -9.09 -12.35 25.49
C PRO A 38 -9.15 -10.82 25.58
N LEU A 39 -10.03 -10.17 24.81
CA LEU A 39 -10.14 -8.71 24.76
C LEU A 39 -10.35 -8.09 26.15
N GLY A 40 -11.18 -8.70 27.01
CA GLY A 40 -11.39 -8.22 28.38
C GLY A 40 -10.09 -8.15 29.18
N THR A 41 -9.29 -9.22 29.14
CA THR A 41 -7.96 -9.27 29.74
C THR A 41 -7.03 -8.22 29.12
N LEU A 42 -7.02 -8.11 27.78
CA LEU A 42 -6.20 -7.13 27.08
C LEU A 42 -6.52 -5.70 27.56
N LEU A 43 -7.80 -5.34 27.74
CA LEU A 43 -8.20 -3.99 28.18
C LEU A 43 -7.71 -3.65 29.61
N GLU A 44 -7.53 -4.66 30.46
CA GLU A 44 -7.05 -4.50 31.84
C GLU A 44 -5.52 -4.50 31.95
N MET A 45 -4.81 -5.02 30.93
CA MET A 45 -3.35 -5.06 30.93
C MET A 45 -2.74 -3.65 31.04
N THR A 46 -1.82 -3.49 31.98
CA THR A 46 -1.01 -2.26 32.17
C THR A 46 0.40 -2.40 31.60
N LYS A 47 0.84 -3.64 31.38
CA LYS A 47 2.14 -4.01 30.79
C LYS A 47 1.94 -5.15 29.82
N ILE A 48 2.81 -5.24 28.82
CA ILE A 48 2.85 -6.37 27.89
C ILE A 48 3.89 -7.35 28.43
N GLU A 49 3.43 -8.43 29.04
CA GLU A 49 4.32 -9.47 29.56
C GLU A 49 4.63 -10.51 28.45
N PRO A 50 5.80 -11.17 28.49
CA PRO A 50 6.17 -12.17 27.50
C PRO A 50 5.30 -13.42 27.59
N HIS A 51 5.28 -14.20 26.51
CA HIS A 51 4.49 -15.43 26.36
C HIS A 51 4.51 -16.33 27.60
N GLU A 52 5.68 -16.60 28.16
CA GLU A 52 5.84 -17.54 29.27
C GLU A 52 5.12 -17.05 30.53
N VAL A 53 5.13 -15.74 30.79
CA VAL A 53 4.48 -15.13 31.95
C VAL A 53 2.97 -15.13 31.78
N LEU A 54 2.45 -14.74 30.60
CA LEU A 54 1.02 -14.77 30.35
C LEU A 54 0.46 -16.20 30.31
N LYS A 55 1.24 -17.17 29.85
CA LYS A 55 0.89 -18.59 29.90
C LYS A 55 0.84 -19.11 31.33
N ALA A 56 1.83 -18.78 32.16
CA ALA A 56 1.88 -19.21 33.56
C ALA A 56 0.75 -18.60 34.42
N THR A 57 0.33 -17.38 34.09
CA THR A 57 -0.79 -16.70 34.78
C THR A 57 -2.17 -17.10 34.25
N GLY A 58 -2.24 -17.89 33.17
CA GLY A 58 -3.49 -18.29 32.53
C GLY A 58 -4.16 -17.19 31.69
N ALA A 59 -3.50 -16.06 31.48
CA ALA A 59 -3.99 -14.96 30.65
C ALA A 59 -3.88 -15.26 29.14
N LEU A 60 -2.94 -16.14 28.76
CA LEU A 60 -2.71 -16.57 27.38
C LEU A 60 -3.46 -17.87 27.09
N VAL A 61 -4.25 -17.89 26.01
CA VAL A 61 -5.09 -19.03 25.61
C VAL A 61 -4.77 -19.47 24.19
N GLU A 62 -4.81 -20.78 23.94
CA GLU A 62 -4.79 -21.33 22.58
C GLU A 62 -6.16 -21.10 21.93
N PHE A 63 -6.18 -20.40 20.80
CA PHE A 63 -7.40 -19.99 20.12
C PHE A 63 -7.98 -21.11 19.25
N ASP A 64 -9.30 -21.29 19.32
CA ASP A 64 -10.10 -22.12 18.42
C ASP A 64 -11.33 -21.31 17.97
N ARG A 65 -11.75 -21.44 16.71
CA ARG A 65 -12.91 -20.69 16.15
C ARG A 65 -14.19 -20.83 16.97
N LYS A 66 -14.37 -21.92 17.72
CA LYS A 66 -15.55 -22.14 18.57
C LYS A 66 -15.57 -21.19 19.77
N MET A 67 -14.45 -20.59 20.15
CA MET A 67 -14.35 -19.63 21.26
C MET A 67 -14.91 -18.26 20.88
N GLY A 68 -14.91 -17.91 19.59
CA GLY A 68 -15.35 -16.61 19.08
C GLY A 68 -14.48 -16.15 17.92
N LYS A 69 -14.15 -14.86 17.90
CA LYS A 69 -13.36 -14.22 16.84
C LYS A 69 -11.94 -13.92 17.31
N ALA A 70 -11.00 -13.92 16.38
CA ALA A 70 -9.64 -13.46 16.64
C ALA A 70 -9.29 -12.18 15.87
N ALA A 71 -8.38 -11.39 16.44
CA ALA A 71 -7.79 -10.19 15.87
C ALA A 71 -6.26 -10.32 15.81
N PHE A 72 -5.67 -10.11 14.63
CA PHE A 72 -4.22 -10.02 14.45
C PHE A 72 -3.78 -8.57 14.67
N ILE A 73 -2.88 -8.31 15.60
CA ILE A 73 -2.35 -6.96 15.86
C ILE A 73 -0.94 -6.85 15.28
N SER A 74 -0.81 -6.21 14.11
CA SER A 74 0.48 -5.80 13.55
C SER A 74 0.90 -4.47 14.16
N HIS A 75 2.12 -4.39 14.69
CA HIS A 75 2.67 -3.20 15.33
C HIS A 75 4.19 -3.09 15.10
N GLN A 76 4.79 -1.97 15.50
CA GLN A 76 6.24 -1.81 15.42
C GLN A 76 6.91 -2.25 16.72
N TRP A 77 8.08 -2.89 16.61
CA TRP A 77 8.97 -3.10 17.75
C TRP A 77 9.82 -1.86 17.96
N VAL A 78 9.84 -1.32 19.18
CA VAL A 78 10.63 -0.12 19.49
C VAL A 78 12.07 -0.43 19.92
N SER A 79 12.33 -1.66 20.36
CA SER A 79 13.65 -2.12 20.79
C SER A 79 13.82 -3.62 20.50
N PRO A 80 15.06 -4.16 20.45
CA PRO A 80 15.28 -5.58 20.21
C PRO A 80 14.71 -6.52 21.27
N GLY A 81 14.52 -6.05 22.52
CA GLY A 81 14.10 -6.89 23.64
C GLY A 81 12.62 -6.76 24.02
N HIS A 82 11.93 -5.72 23.53
CA HIS A 82 10.54 -5.47 23.87
C HIS A 82 9.88 -4.55 22.82
N PRO A 83 8.66 -4.88 22.36
CA PRO A 83 7.98 -4.11 21.32
C PRO A 83 7.37 -2.79 21.81
N ASP A 84 6.90 -2.73 23.06
CA ASP A 84 6.25 -1.54 23.63
C ASP A 84 6.40 -1.50 25.18
N PRO A 85 7.59 -1.19 25.71
CA PRO A 85 7.92 -1.34 27.13
C PRO A 85 7.16 -0.37 28.04
N GLU A 86 6.70 0.75 27.48
CA GLU A 86 5.87 1.74 28.17
C GLU A 86 4.37 1.53 27.92
N ALA A 87 3.99 0.46 27.20
CA ALA A 87 2.62 0.16 26.81
C ALA A 87 1.90 1.32 26.07
N LYS A 88 2.64 2.20 25.39
CA LYS A 88 2.10 3.39 24.71
C LYS A 88 1.29 3.00 23.47
N GLN A 89 1.81 2.08 22.66
CA GLN A 89 1.06 1.56 21.50
C GLN A 89 -0.17 0.78 21.99
N MET A 90 0.00 -0.10 22.97
CA MET A 90 -1.11 -0.87 23.55
C MET A 90 -2.19 0.05 24.13
N ARG A 91 -1.83 1.16 24.78
CA ARG A 91 -2.80 2.13 25.31
C ARG A 91 -3.63 2.78 24.21
N VAL A 92 -3.02 3.10 23.06
CA VAL A 92 -3.78 3.60 21.90
C VAL A 92 -4.79 2.56 21.43
N LEU A 93 -4.38 1.30 21.30
CA LEU A 93 -5.27 0.20 20.91
C LEU A 93 -6.43 0.02 21.89
N GLN A 94 -6.13 -0.07 23.20
CA GLN A 94 -7.14 -0.25 24.24
C GLN A 94 -8.14 0.91 24.26
N ASN A 95 -7.66 2.15 24.16
CA ASN A 95 -8.51 3.33 24.13
C ASN A 95 -9.39 3.34 22.86
N ALA A 96 -8.81 3.00 21.70
CA ALA A 96 -9.53 2.91 20.43
C ALA A 96 -10.65 1.84 20.46
N LEU A 97 -10.35 0.66 20.99
CA LEU A 97 -11.34 -0.42 21.15
C LEU A 97 -12.41 -0.04 22.19
N SER A 98 -12.02 0.60 23.29
CA SER A 98 -12.97 1.07 24.31
C SER A 98 -13.91 2.16 23.77
N ASP A 99 -13.40 3.08 22.94
CA ASP A 99 -14.22 4.08 22.25
C ASP A 99 -15.19 3.43 21.26
N LEU A 100 -14.73 2.41 20.52
CA LEU A 100 -15.59 1.63 19.62
C LEU A 100 -16.68 0.86 20.36
N MET A 101 -16.42 0.42 21.59
CA MET A 101 -17.42 -0.24 22.44
C MET A 101 -18.44 0.74 23.02
N SER A 102 -18.01 1.97 23.34
CA SER A 102 -18.80 2.91 24.15
C SER A 102 -19.49 4.00 23.32
N ASN A 103 -18.82 4.51 22.29
CA ASN A 103 -19.20 5.73 21.59
C ASN A 103 -19.39 5.51 20.08
N SER A 104 -18.42 4.85 19.44
CA SER A 104 -18.34 4.75 17.98
C SER A 104 -19.15 3.56 17.44
N ARG A 105 -20.08 3.79 16.52
CA ARG A 105 -20.98 2.73 16.01
C ARG A 105 -20.41 1.94 14.83
N SER A 106 -19.40 2.46 14.15
CA SER A 106 -18.77 1.84 12.98
C SER A 106 -17.42 2.46 12.67
N ILE A 107 -16.54 1.68 12.04
CA ILE A 107 -15.26 2.12 11.50
C ILE A 107 -15.46 2.52 10.03
N PRO A 108 -15.26 3.81 9.65
CA PRO A 108 -15.40 4.25 8.27
C PRO A 108 -14.24 3.73 7.38
N PRO A 109 -14.45 3.58 6.06
CA PRO A 109 -13.34 3.37 5.14
C PRO A 109 -12.43 4.60 5.10
N ASP A 110 -11.13 4.41 4.87
CA ASP A 110 -10.23 5.53 4.61
C ASP A 110 -10.61 6.24 3.29
N MET A 111 -10.10 7.45 3.04
CA MET A 111 -10.48 8.22 1.85
C MET A 111 -10.13 7.52 0.54
N VAL A 112 -9.00 6.83 0.46
CA VAL A 112 -8.57 6.11 -0.75
C VAL A 112 -9.51 4.93 -0.99
N THR A 113 -9.80 4.15 0.06
CA THR A 113 -10.81 3.08 0.00
C THR A 113 -12.20 3.62 -0.39
N GLU A 114 -12.64 4.77 0.14
CA GLU A 114 -13.92 5.39 -0.24
C GLU A 114 -13.94 5.81 -1.72
N ILE A 115 -12.83 6.32 -2.26
CA ILE A 115 -12.72 6.70 -3.68
C ILE A 115 -12.80 5.47 -4.58
N ASN A 116 -12.07 4.40 -4.25
CA ASN A 116 -12.00 3.19 -5.07
C ASN A 116 -13.26 2.32 -4.91
N HIS A 117 -13.91 2.37 -3.76
CA HIS A 117 -15.11 1.60 -3.44
C HIS A 117 -16.22 2.50 -2.85
N PRO A 118 -16.84 3.37 -3.65
CA PRO A 118 -17.80 4.38 -3.17
C PRO A 118 -19.07 3.80 -2.52
N ASN A 119 -19.37 2.53 -2.79
CA ASN A 119 -20.51 1.81 -2.22
C ASN A 119 -20.16 0.99 -0.96
N LEU A 120 -18.88 0.97 -0.56
CA LEU A 120 -18.44 0.25 0.63
C LEU A 120 -19.07 0.87 1.88
N LYS A 121 -19.66 0.02 2.72
CA LYS A 121 -20.25 0.46 3.99
C LYS A 121 -19.18 0.45 5.09
N PRO A 122 -19.21 1.40 6.04
CA PRO A 122 -18.42 1.32 7.26
C PRO A 122 -18.61 -0.01 7.98
N LEU A 123 -17.54 -0.54 8.56
CA LEU A 123 -17.56 -1.77 9.34
C LEU A 123 -18.28 -1.52 10.66
N PRO A 124 -19.45 -2.14 10.92
CA PRO A 124 -20.19 -1.91 12.16
C PRO A 124 -19.39 -2.40 13.38
N ALA A 125 -19.37 -1.62 14.46
CA ALA A 125 -18.71 -2.02 15.72
C ALA A 125 -19.25 -3.37 16.24
N ALA A 126 -20.55 -3.61 16.06
CA ALA A 126 -21.21 -4.88 16.40
C ALA A 126 -20.58 -6.10 15.72
N ARG A 127 -19.92 -5.97 14.55
CA ARG A 127 -19.22 -7.09 13.91
C ARG A 127 -18.05 -7.58 14.75
N LEU A 128 -17.35 -6.66 15.42
CA LEU A 128 -16.23 -6.98 16.32
C LEU A 128 -16.72 -7.50 17.66
N LEU A 129 -17.84 -6.96 18.16
CA LEU A 129 -18.30 -7.14 19.53
C LEU A 129 -19.42 -8.19 19.70
N SER A 130 -19.91 -8.78 18.61
CA SER A 130 -21.01 -9.77 18.69
C SER A 130 -20.63 -11.09 19.34
N GLU A 131 -19.33 -11.38 19.40
CA GLU A 131 -18.74 -12.62 19.91
C GLU A 131 -17.50 -12.27 20.72
N PRO A 132 -17.04 -13.14 21.65
CA PRO A 132 -15.78 -12.94 22.34
C PRO A 132 -14.64 -12.71 21.34
N LEU A 133 -13.85 -11.67 21.56
CA LEU A 133 -12.71 -11.32 20.71
C LEU A 133 -11.40 -11.71 21.41
N PHE A 134 -10.49 -12.34 20.67
CA PHE A 134 -9.19 -12.78 21.14
C PHE A 134 -8.08 -12.10 20.33
N CYS A 135 -7.12 -11.48 21.00
CA CYS A 135 -6.09 -10.68 20.36
C CYS A 135 -4.78 -11.45 20.27
N TRP A 136 -4.28 -11.63 19.05
CA TRP A 136 -2.95 -12.10 18.76
C TRP A 136 -2.00 -10.91 18.67
N TYR A 137 -0.87 -10.98 19.38
CA TYR A 137 0.18 -9.96 19.41
C TYR A 137 1.51 -10.69 19.56
N ASP A 138 2.47 -10.41 18.69
CA ASP A 138 3.64 -11.29 18.48
C ASP A 138 4.40 -11.63 19.77
N TYR A 139 4.61 -10.66 20.65
CA TYR A 139 5.46 -10.77 21.83
C TYR A 139 4.92 -11.71 22.90
N PHE A 140 3.59 -11.75 23.08
CA PHE A 140 2.97 -12.69 23.99
C PHE A 140 2.41 -13.93 23.29
N ALA A 141 2.15 -13.87 21.99
CA ALA A 141 1.66 -15.01 21.23
C ALA A 141 2.79 -16.00 20.92
N ILE A 142 4.03 -15.53 20.80
CA ILE A 142 5.20 -16.34 20.46
C ILE A 142 6.17 -16.40 21.65
N PRO A 143 6.74 -17.57 22.00
CA PRO A 143 7.74 -17.72 23.05
C PRO A 143 8.96 -16.79 22.88
N GLN A 144 9.46 -16.23 23.98
CA GLN A 144 10.57 -15.27 24.02
C GLN A 144 11.85 -15.84 24.66
N ARG A 145 11.75 -16.91 25.48
CA ARG A 145 12.86 -17.40 26.34
C ARG A 145 13.02 -18.93 26.36
N GLU A 146 12.96 -19.62 25.22
CA GLU A 146 13.14 -21.08 25.19
C GLU A 146 14.60 -21.55 24.99
N GLU A 147 14.96 -22.69 25.60
CA GLU A 147 16.26 -23.39 25.49
C GLU A 147 16.55 -23.97 24.08
N LYS A 148 15.53 -24.06 23.20
CA LYS A 148 15.65 -24.46 21.78
C LYS A 148 15.14 -23.35 20.83
N PRO A 149 15.69 -22.13 20.93
CA PRO A 149 15.02 -20.90 20.50
C PRO A 149 14.70 -20.83 18.99
N LYS A 150 15.49 -21.49 18.13
CA LYS A 150 15.35 -21.35 16.68
C LYS A 150 14.18 -22.12 16.07
N ARG A 151 13.80 -23.29 16.62
CA ARG A 151 12.80 -24.15 15.97
C ARG A 151 11.38 -23.69 16.26
N THR A 152 11.03 -23.49 17.53
CA THR A 152 9.70 -23.03 17.94
C THR A 152 9.35 -21.67 17.33
N GLN A 153 10.30 -20.74 17.33
CA GLN A 153 10.11 -19.41 16.75
C GLN A 153 9.92 -19.49 15.23
N LEU A 154 10.70 -20.34 14.54
CA LEU A 154 10.55 -20.57 13.10
C LEU A 154 9.20 -21.24 12.77
N ASP A 155 8.75 -22.19 13.58
CA ASP A 155 7.44 -22.82 13.44
C ASP A 155 6.32 -21.78 13.60
N ALA A 156 6.45 -20.85 14.55
CA ALA A 156 5.52 -19.74 14.70
C ALA A 156 5.54 -18.76 13.51
N ILE A 157 6.71 -18.41 12.99
CA ILE A 157 6.87 -17.57 11.79
C ILE A 157 6.21 -18.24 10.59
N ASN A 158 6.48 -19.53 10.37
CA ASN A 158 5.87 -20.31 9.27
C ASN A 158 4.35 -20.45 9.41
N SER A 159 3.81 -20.22 10.61
CA SER A 159 2.37 -20.26 10.91
C SER A 159 1.68 -18.91 10.74
N ILE A 160 2.41 -17.80 10.50
CA ILE A 160 1.82 -16.47 10.29
C ILE A 160 0.72 -16.49 9.21
N PRO A 161 0.90 -17.13 8.04
CA PRO A 161 -0.17 -17.25 7.06
C PRO A 161 -1.42 -17.95 7.59
N ALA A 162 -1.25 -18.98 8.42
CA ALA A 162 -2.38 -19.65 9.05
C ALA A 162 -3.09 -18.74 10.05
N TYR A 163 -2.35 -18.01 10.89
CA TYR A 163 -2.94 -17.03 11.81
C TYR A 163 -3.71 -15.94 11.08
N VAL A 164 -3.18 -15.42 9.97
CA VAL A 164 -3.83 -14.37 9.18
C VAL A 164 -5.09 -14.87 8.45
N ASP A 165 -5.10 -16.11 7.95
CA ASP A 165 -6.30 -16.76 7.38
C ASP A 165 -7.34 -17.12 8.48
N GLU A 166 -6.91 -17.25 9.74
CA GLU A 166 -7.75 -17.62 10.89
C GLU A 166 -8.47 -16.43 11.53
N VAL A 167 -7.86 -15.23 11.52
CA VAL A 167 -8.42 -14.05 12.17
C VAL A 167 -9.62 -13.45 11.42
N SER A 168 -10.57 -12.94 12.20
CA SER A 168 -11.69 -12.15 11.69
C SER A 168 -11.34 -10.69 11.42
N PHE A 169 -10.31 -10.18 12.09
CA PHE A 169 -9.86 -8.80 11.95
C PHE A 169 -8.34 -8.72 11.92
N PHE A 170 -7.80 -7.87 11.06
CA PHE A 170 -6.38 -7.51 11.05
C PHE A 170 -6.27 -6.04 11.41
N PHE A 171 -5.51 -5.72 12.46
CA PHE A 171 -5.25 -4.36 12.90
C PHE A 171 -3.80 -3.99 12.59
N ALA A 172 -3.60 -2.86 11.92
CA ALA A 172 -2.32 -2.17 11.89
C ALA A 172 -2.34 -1.06 12.95
N LEU A 173 -1.61 -1.25 14.03
CA LEU A 173 -1.47 -0.30 15.12
C LEU A 173 -0.31 0.65 14.80
N VAL A 174 -0.66 1.85 14.33
CA VAL A 174 0.28 2.82 13.74
C VAL A 174 0.12 4.23 14.33
N PRO A 175 0.17 4.39 15.66
CA PRO A 175 0.14 5.71 16.27
C PRO A 175 1.40 6.51 15.96
N VAL A 176 1.30 7.84 16.04
CA VAL A 176 2.48 8.72 16.00
C VAL A 176 3.06 8.86 17.41
N LEU A 177 4.15 8.16 17.69
CA LEU A 177 4.80 8.12 19.02
C LEU A 177 6.31 8.29 18.92
N GLU A 178 6.91 8.97 19.89
CA GLU A 178 8.36 8.95 20.08
C GLU A 178 8.80 7.53 20.48
N ASN A 179 9.82 6.98 19.82
CA ASN A 179 10.47 5.76 20.30
C ASN A 179 11.06 6.03 21.70
N PRO A 180 10.93 5.11 22.69
CA PRO A 180 11.57 5.23 24.00
C PRO A 180 13.08 5.54 23.94
N LEU A 181 13.78 5.06 22.92
CA LEU A 181 15.21 5.35 22.67
C LEU A 181 15.46 6.75 22.07
N LYS A 182 14.40 7.46 21.67
CA LYS A 182 14.41 8.79 21.02
C LYS A 182 15.29 8.87 19.77
N THR A 183 15.47 7.74 19.09
CA THR A 183 16.26 7.63 17.86
C THR A 183 15.42 7.80 16.61
N ASN A 184 14.14 7.45 16.67
CA ASN A 184 13.19 7.56 15.56
C ASN A 184 11.75 7.75 16.06
N LEU A 185 10.85 7.93 15.11
CA LEU A 185 9.41 7.99 15.32
C LEU A 185 8.77 6.62 15.02
N ILE A 186 7.69 6.29 15.73
CA ILE A 186 6.71 5.29 15.31
C ILE A 186 5.62 6.06 14.58
N SER A 187 5.33 5.71 13.33
CA SER A 187 4.30 6.34 12.51
C SER A 187 3.80 5.34 11.44
N PRO A 188 2.70 5.66 10.75
CA PRO A 188 2.26 4.87 9.60
C PRO A 188 3.32 4.71 8.52
N LEU A 189 4.20 5.69 8.32
CA LEU A 189 5.30 5.60 7.35
C LEU A 189 6.36 4.62 7.84
N THR A 190 6.78 4.74 9.10
CA THR A 190 7.81 3.86 9.65
C THR A 190 7.35 2.40 9.71
N TRP A 191 6.06 2.17 10.01
CA TRP A 191 5.47 0.83 10.00
C TRP A 191 5.51 0.20 8.61
N GLN A 192 5.18 0.97 7.56
CA GLN A 192 5.17 0.48 6.19
C GLN A 192 6.55 0.09 5.64
N GLY A 193 7.64 0.62 6.19
CA GLY A 193 8.99 0.25 5.75
C GLY A 193 9.68 -0.84 6.57
N ARG A 194 9.10 -1.31 7.67
CA ARG A 194 9.64 -2.48 8.38
C ARG A 194 9.34 -3.77 7.63
N GLY A 195 10.35 -4.59 7.39
CA GLY A 195 10.23 -5.84 6.63
C GLY A 195 9.21 -6.83 7.20
N TRP A 196 9.18 -6.99 8.53
CA TRP A 196 8.19 -7.83 9.22
C TRP A 196 6.75 -7.33 9.04
N CYS A 197 6.51 -6.02 9.19
CA CYS A 197 5.19 -5.41 9.00
C CYS A 197 4.75 -5.47 7.53
N ARG A 198 5.69 -5.32 6.59
CA ARG A 198 5.44 -5.55 5.15
C ARG A 198 4.99 -6.99 4.91
N LEU A 199 5.65 -7.99 5.49
CA LEU A 199 5.25 -9.39 5.36
C LEU A 199 3.82 -9.60 5.87
N GLU A 200 3.53 -9.23 7.12
CA GLU A 200 2.21 -9.43 7.74
C GLU A 200 1.09 -8.81 6.90
N ARG A 201 1.30 -7.57 6.42
CA ARG A 201 0.36 -6.90 5.54
C ARG A 201 0.23 -7.62 4.19
N THR A 202 1.33 -7.98 3.53
CA THR A 202 1.29 -8.68 2.24
C THR A 202 0.59 -10.03 2.37
N VAL A 203 0.81 -10.76 3.47
CA VAL A 203 0.08 -12.00 3.77
C VAL A 203 -1.42 -11.73 3.90
N ARG A 204 -1.83 -10.65 4.58
CA ARG A 204 -3.24 -10.24 4.69
C ARG A 204 -3.84 -9.86 3.34
N GLU A 205 -3.16 -9.04 2.55
CA GLU A 205 -3.60 -8.61 1.21
C GLU A 205 -3.76 -9.81 0.25
N LEU A 206 -2.93 -10.84 0.38
CA LEU A 206 -3.00 -12.07 -0.41
C LEU A 206 -4.01 -13.10 0.13
N SER A 207 -4.51 -12.92 1.35
CA SER A 207 -5.48 -13.83 1.99
C SER A 207 -6.85 -13.84 1.29
N ALA A 208 -7.80 -14.59 1.84
CA ALA A 208 -9.18 -14.60 1.35
C ALA A 208 -9.93 -13.29 1.63
N ASP A 209 -9.58 -12.60 2.72
CA ASP A 209 -10.14 -11.31 3.11
C ASP A 209 -9.00 -10.28 3.22
N PRO A 210 -8.80 -9.42 2.21
CA PRO A 210 -7.71 -8.46 2.21
C PRO A 210 -7.97 -7.24 3.10
N SER A 211 -9.13 -7.16 3.79
CA SER A 211 -9.49 -5.99 4.58
C SER A 211 -8.71 -5.91 5.89
N TRP A 212 -8.35 -4.70 6.31
CA TRP A 212 -7.68 -4.43 7.57
C TRP A 212 -8.09 -3.09 8.16
N ILE A 213 -7.87 -2.93 9.47
CA ILE A 213 -8.22 -1.75 10.24
C ILE A 213 -6.94 -1.06 10.67
N MET A 214 -6.79 0.21 10.33
CA MET A 214 -5.67 1.00 10.76
C MET A 214 -6.05 1.85 11.98
N VAL A 215 -5.23 1.80 13.02
CA VAL A 215 -5.45 2.52 14.29
C VAL A 215 -4.36 3.58 14.44
N LYS A 216 -4.73 4.86 14.23
CA LYS A 216 -3.80 6.00 14.29
C LYS A 216 -3.86 6.72 15.64
N SER A 217 -5.04 6.78 16.26
CA SER A 217 -5.26 7.34 17.59
C SER A 217 -6.54 6.74 18.19
N THR A 218 -6.88 7.15 19.42
CA THR A 218 -8.10 6.70 20.10
C THR A 218 -9.39 6.93 19.30
N GLY A 219 -9.50 8.02 18.55
CA GLY A 219 -10.70 8.35 17.77
C GLY A 219 -10.55 8.20 16.26
N ASP A 220 -9.41 7.66 15.81
CA ASP A 220 -9.04 7.61 14.39
C ASP A 220 -8.70 6.18 13.98
N LEU A 221 -9.78 5.44 13.66
CA LEU A 221 -9.73 4.12 13.06
C LEU A 221 -10.32 4.20 11.65
N CYS A 222 -9.66 3.56 10.69
CA CYS A 222 -10.22 3.44 9.34
C CYS A 222 -10.04 2.04 8.75
N LEU A 223 -11.04 1.62 7.99
CA LEU A 223 -11.06 0.38 7.23
C LEU A 223 -10.33 0.59 5.90
N VAL A 224 -9.40 -0.30 5.59
CA VAL A 224 -8.67 -0.36 4.32
C VAL A 224 -9.02 -1.66 3.63
N THR A 225 -9.39 -1.62 2.35
CA THR A 225 -9.77 -2.82 1.58
C THR A 225 -9.10 -2.96 0.23
N ASP A 226 -8.25 -2.01 -0.17
CA ASP A 226 -7.58 -2.05 -1.47
C ASP A 226 -6.37 -3.00 -1.41
N ALA A 227 -6.40 -4.07 -2.22
CA ALA A 227 -5.33 -5.07 -2.31
C ALA A 227 -4.00 -4.51 -2.84
N LEU A 228 -4.00 -3.29 -3.39
CA LEU A 228 -2.82 -2.57 -3.86
C LEU A 228 -2.41 -1.43 -2.94
N ALA A 229 -2.95 -1.37 -1.71
CA ALA A 229 -2.50 -0.40 -0.73
C ALA A 229 -0.97 -0.44 -0.57
N SER A 230 -0.35 -1.63 -0.56
CA SER A 230 1.10 -1.81 -0.50
C SER A 230 1.89 -1.23 -1.69
N SER A 231 1.42 -1.45 -2.92
CA SER A 231 2.09 -0.96 -4.14
C SER A 231 1.83 0.53 -4.40
N ARG A 232 0.66 1.05 -4.01
CA ARG A 232 0.30 2.47 -4.15
C ARG A 232 0.79 3.36 -3.01
N ALA A 233 0.91 2.84 -1.79
CA ALA A 233 1.42 3.59 -0.65
C ALA A 233 2.97 3.69 -0.63
N GLY A 234 3.64 3.23 -1.69
CA GLY A 234 5.09 3.33 -1.83
C GLY A 234 5.83 2.49 -0.79
N SER A 235 5.20 1.46 -0.25
CA SER A 235 5.76 0.65 0.83
C SER A 235 6.77 -0.37 0.35
N GLY A 236 6.94 -0.62 -0.95
CA GLY A 236 7.95 -1.55 -1.49
C GLY A 236 7.77 -3.03 -1.10
N PRO A 237 8.62 -3.92 -1.64
CA PRO A 237 8.56 -5.36 -1.37
C PRO A 237 9.10 -5.72 0.01
N VAL A 238 8.76 -6.92 0.48
CA VAL A 238 9.11 -7.40 1.84
C VAL A 238 10.63 -7.42 2.05
N GLY A 239 11.39 -7.92 1.06
CA GLY A 239 12.84 -8.09 1.19
C GLY A 239 13.64 -6.79 1.16
N GLU A 240 13.03 -5.66 0.76
CA GLU A 240 13.64 -4.32 0.85
C GLU A 240 13.22 -3.56 2.11
N GLY A 241 12.50 -4.20 3.03
CA GLY A 241 12.13 -3.58 4.29
C GLY A 241 13.29 -3.52 5.28
N GLU A 242 13.18 -2.63 6.27
CA GLU A 242 14.10 -2.56 7.40
C GLU A 242 13.87 -3.74 8.36
N PHE A 243 14.93 -4.49 8.65
CA PHE A 243 14.92 -5.59 9.62
C PHE A 243 15.85 -5.26 10.79
N THR A 244 15.42 -5.59 12.01
CA THR A 244 16.31 -5.53 13.19
C THR A 244 17.52 -6.45 13.01
N VAL A 245 17.32 -7.60 12.37
CA VAL A 245 18.37 -8.54 11.97
C VAL A 245 18.24 -8.78 10.47
N GLN A 246 19.14 -8.22 9.67
CA GLN A 246 19.02 -8.26 8.20
C GLN A 246 18.93 -9.68 7.63
N ALA A 247 19.58 -10.66 8.26
CA ALA A 247 19.52 -12.06 7.83
C ALA A 247 18.12 -12.68 7.92
N ASP A 248 17.21 -12.11 8.72
CA ASP A 248 15.83 -12.60 8.86
C ASP A 248 15.06 -12.52 7.55
N CYS A 249 15.42 -11.60 6.64
CA CYS A 249 14.71 -11.43 5.37
C CYS A 249 14.66 -12.73 4.55
N LEU A 250 15.73 -13.53 4.57
CA LEU A 250 15.84 -14.79 3.83
C LEU A 250 14.92 -15.88 4.41
N THR A 251 14.54 -15.76 5.68
CA THR A 251 13.60 -16.70 6.31
C THR A 251 12.16 -16.47 5.85
N LEU A 252 11.86 -15.31 5.27
CA LEU A 252 10.50 -14.93 4.84
C LEU A 252 10.18 -15.36 3.41
N GLY A 253 11.20 -15.64 2.58
CA GLY A 253 11.02 -16.10 1.20
C GLY A 253 10.10 -17.32 1.08
N PRO A 254 10.35 -18.42 1.83
CA PRO A 254 9.49 -19.60 1.81
C PRO A 254 8.04 -19.31 2.23
N VAL A 255 7.84 -18.44 3.23
CA VAL A 255 6.51 -18.05 3.71
C VAL A 255 5.74 -17.33 2.61
N LEU A 256 6.35 -16.34 1.96
CA LEU A 256 5.70 -15.57 0.92
C LEU A 256 5.46 -16.40 -0.35
N LEU A 257 6.41 -17.27 -0.74
CA LEU A 257 6.23 -18.22 -1.84
C LEU A 257 5.01 -19.12 -1.62
N MET A 258 4.85 -19.66 -0.41
CA MET A 258 3.68 -20.48 -0.07
C MET A 258 2.38 -19.70 -0.25
N VAL A 259 2.30 -18.48 0.30
CA VAL A 259 1.10 -17.64 0.21
C VAL A 259 0.78 -17.27 -1.24
N LEU A 260 1.79 -16.88 -2.02
CA LEU A 260 1.65 -16.55 -3.44
C LEU A 260 1.17 -17.76 -4.25
N LYS A 261 1.79 -18.93 -4.06
CA LYS A 261 1.40 -20.16 -4.75
C LYS A 261 -0.05 -20.50 -4.47
N ARG A 262 -0.49 -20.41 -3.21
CA ARG A 262 -1.88 -20.67 -2.81
C ARG A 262 -2.84 -19.67 -3.46
N LYS A 263 -2.52 -18.38 -3.46
CA LYS A 263 -3.38 -17.36 -4.09
C LYS A 263 -3.50 -17.58 -5.60
N LEU A 264 -2.39 -17.87 -6.28
CA LEU A 264 -2.38 -18.20 -7.71
C LEU A 264 -3.27 -19.43 -8.01
N LEU A 265 -3.16 -20.50 -7.22
CA LEU A 265 -3.99 -21.69 -7.37
C LEU A 265 -5.49 -21.40 -7.11
N ARG A 266 -5.82 -20.59 -6.08
CA ARG A 266 -7.19 -20.15 -5.80
C ARG A 266 -7.78 -19.36 -6.98
N LEU A 267 -7.02 -18.44 -7.57
CA LEU A 267 -7.42 -17.68 -8.76
C LEU A 267 -7.70 -18.60 -9.95
N LEU A 268 -6.86 -19.61 -10.18
CA LEU A 268 -7.10 -20.61 -11.23
C LEU A 268 -8.35 -21.46 -10.97
N ALA A 269 -8.61 -21.88 -9.74
CA ALA A 269 -9.79 -22.68 -9.40
C ALA A 269 -11.11 -21.95 -9.72
N VAL A 270 -11.17 -20.65 -9.41
CA VAL A 270 -12.32 -19.79 -9.74
C VAL A 270 -12.29 -19.26 -11.18
N ARG A 271 -11.26 -19.61 -11.96
CA ARG A 271 -11.03 -19.18 -13.36
C ARG A 271 -10.87 -17.67 -13.53
N ASP A 272 -10.33 -17.00 -12.53
CA ASP A 272 -9.87 -15.62 -12.67
C ASP A 272 -8.47 -15.60 -13.30
N PHE A 273 -8.43 -15.74 -14.63
CA PHE A 273 -7.18 -15.71 -15.39
C PHE A 273 -6.52 -14.33 -15.42
N SER A 274 -7.31 -13.25 -15.33
CA SER A 274 -6.78 -11.88 -15.25
C SER A 274 -6.03 -11.65 -13.95
N GLY A 275 -6.68 -11.92 -12.80
CA GLY A 275 -6.04 -11.83 -11.49
C GLY A 275 -4.84 -12.77 -11.38
N TYR A 276 -4.94 -13.98 -11.94
CA TYR A 276 -3.82 -14.91 -12.02
C TYR A 276 -2.61 -14.30 -12.77
N ARG A 277 -2.81 -13.77 -13.98
CA ARG A 277 -1.73 -13.16 -14.76
C ARG A 277 -1.17 -11.93 -14.07
N ALA A 278 -2.03 -11.10 -13.48
CA ALA A 278 -1.60 -9.93 -12.72
C ALA A 278 -0.69 -10.32 -11.55
N LEU A 279 -1.08 -11.32 -10.77
CA LEU A 279 -0.30 -11.78 -9.62
C LEU A 279 0.99 -12.51 -10.05
N LEU A 280 0.90 -13.38 -11.06
CA LEU A 280 2.04 -14.12 -11.61
C LEU A 280 3.12 -13.16 -12.12
N ASN A 281 2.74 -12.07 -12.77
CA ASN A 281 3.71 -11.11 -13.30
C ASN A 281 4.17 -10.08 -12.26
N GLN A 282 3.52 -9.94 -11.11
CA GLN A 282 4.03 -9.14 -10.00
C GLN A 282 4.99 -9.89 -9.07
N GLN A 283 5.06 -11.22 -9.19
CA GLN A 283 5.76 -12.05 -8.21
C GLN A 283 7.25 -11.71 -8.08
N THR A 284 7.91 -11.35 -9.18
CA THR A 284 9.33 -10.99 -9.17
C THR A 284 9.57 -9.77 -8.27
N GLU A 285 8.72 -8.76 -8.37
CA GLU A 285 8.80 -7.57 -7.53
C GLU A 285 8.44 -7.91 -6.08
N MET A 286 7.37 -8.67 -5.84
CA MET A 286 6.97 -9.05 -4.46
C MET A 286 8.04 -9.88 -3.73
N LEU A 287 8.77 -10.74 -4.44
CA LEU A 287 9.81 -11.62 -3.89
C LEU A 287 11.21 -10.97 -3.84
N LYS A 288 11.34 -9.73 -4.34
CA LYS A 288 12.62 -9.02 -4.40
C LYS A 288 13.26 -8.90 -3.02
N GLY A 289 14.55 -9.22 -2.96
CA GLY A 289 15.34 -9.19 -1.72
C GLY A 289 15.16 -10.40 -0.79
N LEU A 290 14.32 -11.38 -1.13
CA LEU A 290 14.06 -12.57 -0.29
C LEU A 290 14.92 -13.79 -0.64
N GLY A 291 15.74 -13.70 -1.70
CA GLY A 291 16.64 -14.78 -2.10
C GLY A 291 15.94 -16.05 -2.61
N CYS A 292 14.75 -15.90 -3.21
CA CYS A 292 13.95 -17.02 -3.70
C CYS A 292 13.53 -16.81 -5.17
N GLU A 293 13.44 -17.91 -5.91
CA GLU A 293 13.06 -17.89 -7.32
C GLU A 293 11.54 -17.73 -7.52
N PRO A 294 11.11 -17.03 -8.59
CA PRO A 294 9.71 -16.94 -8.99
C PRO A 294 9.06 -18.31 -9.22
N ILE A 295 7.77 -18.40 -8.88
CA ILE A 295 6.93 -19.58 -9.07
C ILE A 295 6.67 -19.81 -10.55
N GLN A 296 6.90 -21.04 -10.98
CA GLN A 296 6.43 -21.61 -12.25
C GLN A 296 5.38 -22.67 -11.91
N LEU A 297 4.13 -22.43 -12.30
CA LEU A 297 3.01 -23.29 -11.87
C LEU A 297 2.71 -24.40 -12.87
N LEU A 298 2.79 -24.10 -14.17
CA LEU A 298 2.64 -25.11 -15.19
C LEU A 298 3.95 -25.91 -15.31
N PRO A 299 3.89 -27.25 -15.30
CA PRO A 299 5.06 -28.12 -15.40
C PRO A 299 5.80 -27.94 -16.74
N ASP A 300 7.05 -28.39 -16.77
CA ASP A 300 8.08 -27.89 -17.68
C ASP A 300 7.76 -27.95 -19.18
N PHE A 301 8.23 -26.91 -19.85
CA PHE A 301 8.19 -26.67 -21.29
C PHE A 301 9.35 -27.40 -22.01
N ASP A 302 9.87 -28.49 -21.42
CA ASP A 302 11.15 -29.14 -21.78
C ASP A 302 11.12 -29.89 -23.13
N GLY A 303 9.95 -30.11 -23.71
CA GLY A 303 9.81 -30.76 -25.02
C GLY A 303 10.34 -29.95 -26.21
N PHE A 304 10.69 -28.67 -26.02
CA PHE A 304 11.16 -27.76 -27.10
C PHE A 304 12.67 -27.48 -27.09
N GLU A 305 13.41 -27.84 -26.03
CA GLU A 305 14.87 -27.59 -25.98
C GLU A 305 15.65 -28.41 -27.02
N GLN A 306 15.14 -29.58 -27.42
CA GLN A 306 15.81 -30.45 -28.40
C GLN A 306 15.73 -29.94 -29.85
N ASP A 307 14.76 -29.08 -30.18
CA ASP A 307 14.51 -28.57 -31.55
C ASP A 307 15.12 -27.18 -31.82
N LEU A 308 15.76 -26.56 -30.82
CA LEU A 308 16.39 -25.22 -30.93
C LEU A 308 17.85 -25.25 -31.39
N SER A 309 18.43 -26.45 -31.54
CA SER A 309 19.84 -26.61 -31.96
C SER A 309 20.07 -26.42 -33.47
N ASP A 310 19.02 -26.42 -34.28
CA ASP A 310 19.13 -26.29 -35.73
C ASP A 310 18.32 -25.09 -36.26
N GLN A 311 19.04 -23.99 -36.53
CA GLN A 311 18.64 -22.77 -37.27
C GLN A 311 17.76 -21.76 -36.51
N TRP A 312 18.40 -20.67 -36.08
CA TRP A 312 17.75 -19.43 -35.65
C TRP A 312 16.98 -18.79 -36.82
N ASP A 313 15.65 -18.91 -36.80
CA ASP A 313 14.74 -18.18 -37.69
C ASP A 313 14.11 -17.00 -36.93
N SER A 314 14.35 -15.78 -37.42
CA SER A 314 13.74 -14.53 -36.95
C SER A 314 12.19 -14.51 -36.97
N SER A 315 11.55 -15.52 -37.56
CA SER A 315 10.09 -15.71 -37.57
C SER A 315 9.55 -16.48 -36.35
N ARG A 316 10.40 -17.15 -35.56
CA ARG A 316 9.98 -17.94 -34.38
C ARG A 316 10.07 -17.11 -33.09
N PRO A 317 9.06 -17.19 -32.20
CA PRO A 317 9.15 -16.55 -30.89
C PRO A 317 10.32 -17.09 -30.07
N SER A 318 11.01 -16.22 -29.32
CA SER A 318 12.08 -16.65 -28.43
C SER A 318 11.58 -17.64 -27.36
N PHE A 319 12.48 -18.44 -26.79
CA PHE A 319 12.14 -19.33 -25.68
C PHE A 319 11.49 -18.58 -24.51
N LEU A 320 11.94 -17.36 -24.22
CA LEU A 320 11.35 -16.49 -23.19
C LEU A 320 9.89 -16.17 -23.50
N VAL A 321 9.57 -15.76 -24.73
CA VAL A 321 8.18 -15.47 -25.14
C VAL A 321 7.32 -16.73 -25.09
N MET A 322 7.85 -17.88 -25.53
CA MET A 322 7.12 -19.15 -25.50
C MET A 322 6.80 -19.59 -24.07
N LYS A 323 7.78 -19.53 -23.16
CA LYS A 323 7.60 -19.81 -21.72
C LYS A 323 6.61 -18.83 -21.09
N PHE A 324 6.72 -17.55 -21.40
CA PHE A 324 5.80 -16.51 -20.92
C PHE A 324 4.36 -16.78 -21.39
N PHE A 325 4.15 -17.09 -22.68
CA PHE A 325 2.84 -17.42 -23.23
C PHE A 325 2.27 -18.70 -22.61
N HIS A 326 3.11 -19.70 -22.38
CA HIS A 326 2.71 -20.93 -21.73
C HIS A 326 2.19 -20.67 -20.31
N GLN A 327 2.99 -20.00 -19.47
CA GLN A 327 2.64 -19.71 -18.08
C GLN A 327 1.42 -18.77 -17.99
N ASN A 328 1.28 -17.81 -18.90
CA ASN A 328 0.15 -16.87 -18.93
C ASN A 328 -1.06 -17.36 -19.75
N GLY A 329 -0.96 -18.52 -20.41
CA GLY A 329 -2.01 -19.05 -21.28
C GLY A 329 -2.38 -18.16 -22.45
N PHE A 330 -1.42 -17.44 -23.04
CA PHE A 330 -1.59 -16.72 -24.31
C PHE A 330 -1.23 -17.61 -25.50
N SER A 331 -1.86 -17.36 -26.64
CA SER A 331 -1.54 -18.06 -27.89
C SER A 331 -0.95 -17.12 -28.95
N ARG A 332 -1.18 -15.80 -28.84
CA ARG A 332 -0.75 -14.80 -29.82
C ARG A 332 -0.34 -13.49 -29.16
N ILE A 333 0.55 -12.75 -29.82
CA ILE A 333 1.07 -11.47 -29.33
C ILE A 333 0.03 -10.35 -29.23
N SER A 334 -0.97 -10.38 -30.11
CA SER A 334 -2.05 -9.38 -30.18
C SER A 334 -3.33 -9.81 -29.46
N GLU A 335 -3.30 -10.97 -28.80
CA GLU A 335 -4.42 -11.47 -28.02
C GLU A 335 -4.62 -10.60 -26.78
N SER A 336 -5.84 -10.11 -26.58
CA SER A 336 -6.22 -9.46 -25.33
C SER A 336 -7.08 -10.39 -24.49
N ASP A 337 -6.85 -10.43 -23.19
CA ASP A 337 -7.70 -11.19 -22.28
C ASP A 337 -9.08 -10.55 -22.02
N SER A 338 -9.86 -11.13 -21.11
CA SER A 338 -11.18 -10.64 -20.70
C SER A 338 -11.16 -9.22 -20.13
N SER A 339 -10.04 -8.82 -19.51
CA SER A 339 -9.76 -7.50 -18.97
C SER A 339 -9.19 -6.54 -20.02
N GLY A 340 -9.03 -6.99 -21.27
CA GLY A 340 -8.55 -6.15 -22.36
C GLY A 340 -7.05 -5.86 -22.29
N TRP A 341 -6.29 -6.69 -21.56
CA TRP A 341 -4.83 -6.61 -21.44
C TRP A 341 -4.16 -7.54 -22.45
N LEU A 342 -3.06 -7.05 -23.04
CA LEU A 342 -2.24 -7.78 -24.01
C LEU A 342 -0.96 -8.31 -23.36
N PRO A 343 -0.27 -9.31 -23.95
CA PRO A 343 1.04 -9.81 -23.51
C PRO A 343 2.04 -8.72 -23.13
N ILE A 344 2.17 -7.65 -23.93
CA ILE A 344 3.10 -6.55 -23.64
C ILE A 344 2.78 -5.77 -22.34
N HIS A 345 1.50 -5.70 -21.93
CA HIS A 345 1.12 -5.08 -20.67
C HIS A 345 1.57 -5.92 -19.47
N TYR A 346 1.40 -7.25 -19.57
CA TYR A 346 1.87 -8.19 -18.55
C TYR A 346 3.39 -8.33 -18.53
N ALA A 347 4.07 -8.21 -19.68
CA ALA A 347 5.53 -8.15 -19.73
C ALA A 347 6.07 -6.84 -19.11
N ALA A 348 5.40 -5.71 -19.33
CA ALA A 348 5.73 -4.44 -18.68
C ALA A 348 5.54 -4.48 -17.15
N LEU A 349 4.53 -5.25 -16.70
CA LEU A 349 4.31 -5.57 -15.29
C LEU A 349 5.42 -6.49 -14.73
N ASN A 350 5.79 -7.52 -15.49
CA ASN A 350 6.82 -8.51 -15.12
C ASN A 350 8.21 -7.91 -14.94
N GLY A 351 8.55 -6.90 -15.75
CA GLY A 351 9.79 -6.16 -15.60
C GLY A 351 11.01 -6.78 -16.26
N ASP A 352 10.91 -7.96 -16.88
CA ASP A 352 12.01 -8.57 -17.65
C ASP A 352 12.24 -7.79 -18.97
N PRO A 353 13.38 -7.07 -19.11
CA PRO A 353 13.68 -6.31 -20.31
C PRO A 353 13.91 -7.20 -21.54
N SER A 354 14.39 -8.44 -21.34
CA SER A 354 14.64 -9.39 -22.42
C SER A 354 13.32 -9.86 -23.03
N LEU A 355 12.36 -10.24 -22.19
CA LEU A 355 11.00 -10.57 -22.63
C LEU A 355 10.35 -9.41 -23.41
N VAL A 356 10.45 -8.18 -22.92
CA VAL A 356 9.88 -7.01 -23.61
C VAL A 356 10.57 -6.78 -24.96
N ARG A 357 11.90 -6.90 -25.03
CA ARG A 357 12.65 -6.79 -26.28
C ARG A 357 12.17 -7.81 -27.31
N ASP A 358 12.07 -9.08 -26.93
CA ASP A 358 11.64 -10.16 -27.81
C ASP A 358 10.20 -9.93 -28.31
N LEU A 359 9.29 -9.45 -27.45
CA LEU A 359 7.93 -9.09 -27.85
C LEU A 359 7.92 -7.95 -28.87
N LEU A 360 8.78 -6.93 -28.71
CA LEU A 360 8.89 -5.82 -29.65
C LEU A 360 9.46 -6.27 -31.00
N GLU A 361 10.45 -7.18 -31.01
CA GLU A 361 11.00 -7.79 -32.23
C GLU A 361 9.92 -8.60 -32.99
N LEU A 362 9.04 -9.27 -32.26
CA LEU A 362 7.83 -9.93 -32.79
C LEU A 362 6.69 -8.95 -33.13
N ARG A 363 6.97 -7.64 -33.18
CA ARG A 363 6.05 -6.56 -33.56
C ARG A 363 4.86 -6.36 -32.61
N ALA A 364 5.02 -6.60 -31.31
CA ALA A 364 4.08 -6.05 -30.34
C ALA A 364 4.05 -4.52 -30.45
N ASP A 365 2.87 -3.92 -30.48
CA ASP A 365 2.75 -2.46 -30.53
C ASP A 365 2.96 -1.85 -29.13
N PRO A 366 4.05 -1.08 -28.89
CA PRO A 366 4.32 -0.45 -27.60
C PRO A 366 3.35 0.69 -27.26
N LYS A 367 2.52 1.14 -28.19
CA LYS A 367 1.51 2.19 -28.00
C LYS A 367 0.13 1.64 -27.68
N GLN A 368 -0.09 0.34 -27.88
CA GLN A 368 -1.39 -0.26 -27.66
C GLN A 368 -1.73 -0.20 -26.17
N CYS A 369 -2.76 0.56 -25.83
CA CYS A 369 -3.23 0.70 -24.47
C CYS A 369 -4.19 -0.42 -24.05
N THR A 370 -4.38 -0.58 -22.74
CA THR A 370 -5.39 -1.48 -22.16
C THR A 370 -6.79 -1.10 -22.65
N ARG A 371 -7.66 -2.09 -22.88
CA ARG A 371 -9.02 -1.83 -23.40
C ARG A 371 -10.08 -1.71 -22.30
N LYS A 372 -9.84 -2.28 -21.12
CA LYS A 372 -10.73 -2.18 -19.97
C LYS A 372 -9.92 -1.94 -18.70
N ALA A 373 -10.62 -1.54 -17.65
CA ALA A 373 -10.04 -1.46 -16.33
C ALA A 373 -9.70 -2.86 -15.81
N HIS A 374 -8.59 -2.99 -15.08
CA HIS A 374 -8.23 -4.21 -14.39
C HIS A 374 -8.67 -4.11 -12.93
N ALA A 375 -9.65 -4.91 -12.52
CA ALA A 375 -10.25 -4.82 -11.18
C ALA A 375 -9.19 -4.92 -10.06
N ASP A 376 -8.25 -5.86 -10.16
CA ASP A 376 -7.27 -6.10 -9.10
C ASP A 376 -6.01 -5.22 -9.16
N LEU A 377 -5.73 -4.58 -10.31
CA LEU A 377 -4.56 -3.71 -10.48
C LEU A 377 -4.96 -2.22 -10.43
N GLY A 378 -6.26 -1.94 -10.43
CA GLY A 378 -6.83 -0.60 -10.42
C GLY A 378 -6.28 0.32 -11.52
N PHE A 379 -5.84 -0.26 -12.64
CA PHE A 379 -5.56 0.47 -13.86
C PHE A 379 -6.86 0.65 -14.63
N GLU A 380 -7.13 1.87 -15.06
CA GLU A 380 -8.24 2.18 -15.96
C GLU A 380 -7.95 1.77 -17.41
N ALA A 381 -9.01 1.74 -18.24
CA ALA A 381 -8.87 1.58 -19.69
C ALA A 381 -8.03 2.70 -20.31
N GLY A 382 -7.26 2.43 -21.36
CA GLY A 382 -6.38 3.41 -22.00
C GLY A 382 -5.02 3.58 -21.30
N THR A 383 -4.62 2.65 -20.45
CA THR A 383 -3.30 2.67 -19.81
C THR A 383 -2.25 2.11 -20.77
N PRO A 384 -1.16 2.85 -21.11
CA PRO A 384 -0.10 2.34 -21.97
C PRO A 384 0.88 1.44 -21.20
N PRO A 385 1.58 0.50 -21.87
CA PRO A 385 2.57 -0.38 -21.23
C PRO A 385 3.65 0.38 -20.43
N VAL A 386 4.10 1.53 -20.92
CA VAL A 386 5.10 2.36 -20.23
C VAL A 386 4.59 2.91 -18.89
N SER A 387 3.29 3.19 -18.77
CA SER A 387 2.70 3.61 -17.49
C SER A 387 2.71 2.48 -16.46
N ILE A 388 2.51 1.23 -16.91
CA ILE A 388 2.58 0.05 -16.05
C ILE A 388 4.03 -0.12 -15.57
N ALA A 389 5.01 -0.11 -16.48
CA ALA A 389 6.42 -0.23 -16.12
C ALA A 389 6.90 0.87 -15.15
N CYS A 390 6.40 2.11 -15.30
CA CYS A 390 6.68 3.21 -14.37
C CYS A 390 6.17 2.94 -12.95
N LEU A 391 4.93 2.43 -12.83
CA LEU A 391 4.29 2.16 -11.54
C LEU A 391 5.01 1.04 -10.76
N PHE A 392 5.53 0.04 -11.47
CA PHE A 392 6.26 -1.09 -10.87
C PHE A 392 7.79 -0.90 -10.85
N LYS A 393 8.28 0.31 -11.11
CA LYS A 393 9.72 0.65 -11.09
C LYS A 393 10.61 -0.17 -12.03
N ASN A 394 10.05 -0.67 -13.13
CA ASN A 394 10.75 -1.44 -14.15
C ASN A 394 11.48 -0.51 -15.14
N ASN A 395 12.50 0.21 -14.67
CA ASN A 395 13.10 1.33 -15.40
C ASN A 395 13.80 0.95 -16.71
N GLU A 396 14.39 -0.24 -16.78
CA GLU A 396 14.98 -0.71 -18.04
C GLU A 396 13.90 -1.03 -19.07
N VAL A 397 12.74 -1.55 -18.64
CA VAL A 397 11.56 -1.69 -19.52
C VAL A 397 11.03 -0.32 -19.95
N VAL A 398 10.99 0.68 -19.06
CA VAL A 398 10.64 2.06 -19.42
C VAL A 398 11.57 2.57 -20.52
N ARG A 399 12.89 2.39 -20.37
CA ARG A 399 13.90 2.77 -21.37
C ARG A 399 13.64 2.11 -22.73
N LEU A 400 13.42 0.78 -22.75
CA LEU A 400 13.17 0.03 -23.98
C LEU A 400 11.88 0.46 -24.67
N LEU A 401 10.79 0.64 -23.93
CA LEU A 401 9.52 1.09 -24.48
C LEU A 401 9.65 2.49 -25.09
N LEU A 402 10.35 3.42 -24.44
CA LEU A 402 10.61 4.76 -24.97
C LEU A 402 11.47 4.71 -26.25
N GLN A 403 12.51 3.87 -26.30
CA GLN A 403 13.31 3.64 -27.51
C GLN A 403 12.47 3.07 -28.66
N ALA A 404 11.49 2.22 -28.35
CA ALA A 404 10.50 1.69 -29.30
C ALA A 404 9.39 2.71 -29.65
N ARG A 405 9.55 3.98 -29.27
CA ARG A 405 8.60 5.07 -29.51
C ARG A 405 7.22 4.83 -28.88
N ALA A 406 7.17 4.16 -27.72
CA ALA A 406 5.96 4.11 -26.90
C ALA A 406 5.44 5.53 -26.63
N SER A 407 4.12 5.69 -26.61
CA SER A 407 3.55 7.00 -26.29
C SER A 407 3.72 7.29 -24.81
N PHE A 408 4.43 8.36 -24.49
CA PHE A 408 4.45 8.93 -23.14
C PHE A 408 3.28 9.91 -22.89
N PHE A 409 2.48 10.17 -23.92
CA PHE A 409 1.16 10.79 -23.81
C PHE A 409 0.10 9.69 -23.79
N SER A 410 -0.78 9.70 -22.80
CA SER A 410 -1.95 8.83 -22.78
C SER A 410 -3.21 9.67 -22.98
N ASP A 411 -4.11 9.20 -23.84
CA ASP A 411 -5.48 9.73 -23.94
C ASP A 411 -6.28 9.43 -22.68
N ASN A 412 -5.81 8.51 -21.82
CA ASN A 412 -6.37 8.30 -20.50
C ASN A 412 -5.94 9.46 -19.56
N PRO A 413 -6.91 10.25 -19.06
CA PRO A 413 -6.63 11.37 -18.18
C PRO A 413 -5.91 11.02 -16.86
N PHE A 414 -6.07 9.78 -16.38
CA PHE A 414 -5.69 9.33 -15.03
C PHE A 414 -4.34 8.59 -14.97
N HIS A 415 -3.91 7.94 -16.05
CA HIS A 415 -2.67 7.14 -16.08
C HIS A 415 -1.67 7.64 -17.12
N LYS A 416 -1.22 8.88 -16.95
CA LYS A 416 -0.05 9.39 -17.70
C LYS A 416 1.23 8.81 -17.10
N PRO A 417 2.19 8.31 -17.89
CA PRO A 417 3.38 7.61 -17.40
C PRO A 417 4.17 8.39 -16.33
N LEU A 418 4.37 9.69 -16.53
CA LEU A 418 5.14 10.51 -15.58
C LEU A 418 4.37 10.74 -14.26
N ASN A 419 3.03 10.77 -14.28
CA ASN A 419 2.24 10.75 -13.04
C ASN A 419 2.34 9.41 -12.32
N SER A 420 2.32 8.29 -13.06
CA SER A 420 2.49 6.96 -12.48
C SER A 420 3.87 6.80 -11.83
N ALA A 421 4.93 7.28 -12.48
CA ALA A 421 6.28 7.30 -11.91
C ALA A 421 6.38 8.15 -10.64
N ALA A 422 5.77 9.34 -10.65
CA ALA A 422 5.76 10.24 -9.50
C ALA A 422 5.00 9.67 -8.31
N ALA A 423 3.87 9.00 -8.54
CA ALA A 423 3.01 8.46 -7.49
C ALA A 423 3.68 7.36 -6.65
N VAL A 424 4.66 6.63 -7.21
CA VAL A 424 5.36 5.53 -6.54
C VAL A 424 6.80 5.86 -6.15
N ASN A 425 7.18 7.13 -6.23
CA ASN A 425 8.57 7.56 -6.03
C ASN A 425 9.58 6.86 -6.95
N ASN A 426 9.36 6.93 -8.27
CA ASN A 426 10.28 6.40 -9.26
C ASN A 426 11.07 7.54 -9.94
N ALA A 427 12.08 8.05 -9.23
CA ALA A 427 12.91 9.16 -9.69
C ALA A 427 13.66 8.88 -11.01
N GLU A 428 14.05 7.63 -11.25
CA GLU A 428 14.72 7.25 -12.50
C GLU A 428 13.75 7.29 -13.69
N ALA A 429 12.55 6.71 -13.59
CA ALA A 429 11.56 6.84 -14.66
C ALA A 429 11.12 8.29 -14.89
N VAL A 430 11.04 9.11 -13.82
CA VAL A 430 10.85 10.56 -13.96
C VAL A 430 11.93 11.15 -14.87
N GLY A 431 13.20 10.85 -14.61
CA GLY A 431 14.31 11.32 -15.43
C GLY A 431 14.23 10.83 -16.88
N LEU A 432 13.95 9.55 -17.11
CA LEU A 432 13.78 8.97 -18.44
C LEU A 432 12.67 9.67 -19.23
N LEU A 433 11.53 9.92 -18.60
CA LEU A 433 10.37 10.55 -19.24
C LEU A 433 10.59 12.04 -19.49
N CYS A 434 11.21 12.77 -18.57
CA CYS A 434 11.55 14.18 -18.77
C CYS A 434 12.56 14.34 -19.90
N ASN A 435 13.58 13.47 -19.96
CA ASN A 435 14.55 13.45 -21.07
C ASN A 435 13.91 13.07 -22.42
N ALA A 436 12.81 12.31 -22.41
CA ALA A 436 12.02 12.02 -23.59
C ALA A 436 11.09 13.18 -24.02
N GLY A 437 11.05 14.28 -23.26
CA GLY A 437 10.31 15.51 -23.59
C GLY A 437 9.04 15.73 -22.76
N CYS A 438 8.80 14.98 -21.69
CA CYS A 438 7.70 15.29 -20.76
C CYS A 438 8.01 16.56 -19.95
N SER A 439 7.04 17.48 -19.88
CA SER A 439 7.09 18.63 -18.98
C SER A 439 7.04 18.16 -17.51
N ALA A 440 7.94 18.67 -16.66
CA ALA A 440 7.99 18.32 -15.25
C ALA A 440 6.88 18.99 -14.43
N VAL A 441 6.24 20.02 -14.99
CA VAL A 441 5.08 20.72 -14.40
C VAL A 441 3.74 20.34 -15.04
N GLN A 442 3.69 19.28 -15.86
CA GLN A 442 2.44 18.86 -16.51
C GLN A 442 1.35 18.53 -15.48
N ARG A 443 0.08 18.64 -15.90
CA ARG A 443 -1.07 18.37 -15.04
C ARG A 443 -1.81 17.07 -15.40
N ASN A 444 -2.31 16.40 -14.36
CA ASN A 444 -3.22 15.25 -14.48
C ASN A 444 -4.68 15.69 -14.65
N ALA A 445 -5.62 14.76 -14.80
CA ALA A 445 -7.05 15.09 -14.95
C ALA A 445 -7.74 15.71 -13.73
N LEU A 446 -7.11 15.62 -12.55
CA LEU A 446 -7.58 16.31 -11.36
C LEU A 446 -7.05 17.75 -11.32
N GLY A 447 -6.23 18.12 -12.30
CA GLY A 447 -5.55 19.41 -12.40
C GLY A 447 -4.34 19.54 -11.48
N HIS A 448 -3.89 18.45 -10.87
CA HIS A 448 -2.69 18.45 -10.04
C HIS A 448 -1.45 18.37 -10.91
N SER A 449 -0.41 19.13 -10.59
CA SER A 449 0.88 18.98 -11.28
C SER A 449 1.54 17.65 -10.88
N VAL A 450 2.50 17.18 -11.68
CA VAL A 450 3.27 15.97 -11.31
C VAL A 450 4.06 16.21 -10.01
N ILE A 451 4.58 17.42 -9.80
CA ILE A 451 5.28 17.79 -8.55
C ILE A 451 4.33 17.68 -7.35
N GLU A 452 3.10 18.19 -7.49
CA GLU A 452 2.06 18.04 -6.45
C GLU A 452 1.81 16.53 -6.18
N THR A 453 1.71 15.72 -7.23
CA THR A 453 1.48 14.27 -7.12
C THR A 453 2.62 13.55 -6.42
N ALA A 454 3.88 13.86 -6.76
CA ALA A 454 5.06 13.29 -6.10
C ALA A 454 5.10 13.65 -4.60
N ALA A 455 4.87 14.93 -4.26
CA ALA A 455 4.82 15.38 -2.88
C ALA A 455 3.69 14.71 -2.07
N SER A 456 2.65 14.23 -2.76
CA SER A 456 1.44 13.76 -2.10
C SER A 456 1.68 12.48 -1.30
N PHE A 457 2.54 11.59 -1.78
CA PHE A 457 2.82 10.29 -1.16
C PHE A 457 4.05 10.36 -0.24
N GLY A 458 4.01 9.69 0.91
CA GLY A 458 5.03 9.84 1.98
C GLY A 458 6.46 9.49 1.58
N THR A 459 6.64 8.65 0.58
CA THR A 459 7.95 8.28 0.04
C THR A 459 8.33 9.07 -1.22
N GLY A 460 7.50 9.98 -1.75
CA GLY A 460 7.69 10.62 -3.06
C GLY A 460 8.79 11.69 -3.17
N LEU A 461 9.73 11.73 -2.21
CA LEU A 461 10.72 12.80 -2.08
C LEU A 461 11.70 12.86 -3.27
N GLU A 462 12.27 11.73 -3.66
CA GLU A 462 13.29 11.63 -4.70
C GLU A 462 12.69 11.93 -6.08
N ALA A 463 11.48 11.45 -6.35
CA ALA A 463 10.74 11.79 -7.57
C ALA A 463 10.37 13.28 -7.60
N MET A 464 9.96 13.87 -6.47
CA MET A 464 9.70 15.31 -6.36
C MET A 464 10.97 16.12 -6.65
N GLU A 465 12.11 15.77 -6.04
CA GLU A 465 13.40 16.44 -6.26
C GLU A 465 13.87 16.30 -7.72
N ALA A 466 13.70 15.12 -8.33
CA ALA A 466 13.99 14.91 -9.75
C ALA A 466 13.12 15.81 -10.65
N LEU A 467 11.81 15.88 -10.42
CA LEU A 467 10.91 16.76 -11.16
C LEU A 467 11.30 18.23 -11.01
N ILE A 468 11.65 18.67 -9.80
CA ILE A 468 12.08 20.05 -9.55
C ILE A 468 13.38 20.37 -10.30
N ARG A 469 14.35 19.44 -10.31
CA ARG A 469 15.59 19.61 -11.08
C ARG A 469 15.31 19.76 -12.58
N HIS A 470 14.44 18.90 -13.14
CA HIS A 470 14.04 18.99 -14.54
C HIS A 470 13.25 20.26 -14.85
N ALA A 471 12.32 20.68 -14.00
CA ALA A 471 11.57 21.91 -14.16
C ALA A 471 12.51 23.13 -14.20
N ARG A 472 13.48 23.21 -13.28
CA ARG A 472 14.48 24.29 -13.27
C ARG A 472 15.36 24.29 -14.51
N ALA A 473 15.80 23.11 -14.96
CA ALA A 473 16.62 22.97 -16.17
C ALA A 473 15.87 23.38 -17.45
N ALA A 474 14.54 23.18 -17.47
CA ALA A 474 13.66 23.59 -18.56
C ALA A 474 13.06 24.99 -18.37
N GLU A 475 13.49 25.75 -17.35
CA GLU A 475 12.94 27.07 -16.99
C GLU A 475 11.41 27.07 -16.76
N GLU A 476 10.85 25.93 -16.36
CA GLU A 476 9.44 25.79 -16.02
C GLU A 476 9.17 26.38 -14.63
N THR A 477 8.16 27.24 -14.55
CA THR A 477 7.75 27.84 -13.27
C THR A 477 6.85 26.89 -12.49
N PHE A 478 7.07 26.78 -11.18
CA PHE A 478 6.19 26.04 -10.28
C PHE A 478 6.04 26.75 -8.93
N ASP A 479 4.86 26.62 -8.33
CA ASP A 479 4.56 27.06 -6.97
C ASP A 479 4.57 25.82 -6.03
N PRO A 480 5.39 25.79 -4.97
CA PRO A 480 5.41 24.70 -4.00
C PRO A 480 4.19 24.68 -3.06
N THR A 481 3.42 25.76 -2.97
CA THR A 481 2.30 25.90 -2.03
C THR A 481 1.15 24.91 -2.28
N PRO A 482 0.72 24.65 -3.52
CA PRO A 482 -0.23 23.57 -3.82
C PRO A 482 0.25 22.17 -3.41
N ALA A 483 1.55 21.91 -3.46
CA ALA A 483 2.11 20.61 -3.09
C ALA A 483 1.99 20.37 -1.57
N LEU A 484 2.13 21.42 -0.74
CA LEU A 484 1.87 21.32 0.71
C LEU A 484 0.44 20.90 1.01
N HIS A 485 -0.53 21.46 0.27
CA HIS A 485 -1.94 21.09 0.43
C HIS A 485 -2.21 19.64 0.04
N LEU A 486 -1.68 19.18 -1.08
CA LEU A 486 -1.92 17.81 -1.54
C LEU A 486 -1.19 16.77 -0.67
N ALA A 487 0.04 17.07 -0.22
CA ALA A 487 0.81 16.25 0.70
C ALA A 487 0.13 16.07 2.07
N ALA A 488 -0.55 17.12 2.56
CA ALA A 488 -1.36 17.02 3.78
C ALA A 488 -2.50 15.99 3.66
N VAL A 489 -2.97 15.70 2.43
CA VAL A 489 -4.10 14.81 2.16
C VAL A 489 -3.67 13.36 1.98
N ALA A 490 -2.51 13.10 1.36
CA ALA A 490 -2.20 11.79 0.76
C ALA A 490 -1.00 11.05 1.35
N TRP A 491 -0.79 11.12 2.67
CA TRP A 491 0.32 10.48 3.40
C TRP A 491 1.69 11.14 3.24
N GLY A 492 1.77 12.41 2.85
CA GLY A 492 3.05 13.14 2.78
C GLY A 492 3.84 13.08 4.10
N SER A 493 5.17 13.07 3.99
CA SER A 493 6.09 12.97 5.13
C SER A 493 6.56 14.33 5.66
N SER A 494 7.14 14.33 6.86
CA SER A 494 7.77 15.52 7.44
C SER A 494 8.90 16.11 6.60
N GLU A 495 9.59 15.27 5.84
CA GLU A 495 10.69 15.70 4.96
C GLU A 495 10.16 16.47 3.74
N VAL A 496 9.02 16.04 3.18
CA VAL A 496 8.32 16.80 2.11
C VAL A 496 7.96 18.21 2.60
N VAL A 497 7.46 18.37 3.83
CA VAL A 497 7.20 19.70 4.42
C VAL A 497 8.48 20.53 4.44
N THR A 498 9.56 19.97 4.99
CA THR A 498 10.86 20.65 5.14
C THR A 498 11.37 21.14 3.78
N ARG A 499 11.33 20.28 2.75
CA ARG A 499 11.75 20.65 1.39
C ARG A 499 10.87 21.73 0.76
N LEU A 500 9.54 21.58 0.82
CA LEU A 500 8.61 22.55 0.24
C LEU A 500 8.73 23.92 0.90
N VAL A 501 8.92 23.96 2.23
CA VAL A 501 9.15 25.20 2.99
C VAL A 501 10.48 25.84 2.62
N ALA A 502 11.55 25.06 2.46
CA ALA A 502 12.84 25.57 1.99
C ALA A 502 12.74 26.21 0.59
N MET A 503 11.79 25.76 -0.23
CA MET A 503 11.46 26.37 -1.53
C MET A 503 10.47 27.53 -1.44
N ARG A 504 10.20 28.04 -0.22
CA ARG A 504 9.27 29.13 0.07
C ARG A 504 7.79 28.78 -0.14
N GLY A 505 7.41 27.51 0.00
CA GLY A 505 6.00 27.12 0.09
C GLY A 505 5.34 27.74 1.32
N ASP A 506 4.19 28.38 1.12
CA ASP A 506 3.47 29.04 2.20
C ASP A 506 2.66 28.02 3.03
N VAL A 507 3.14 27.73 4.24
CA VAL A 507 2.50 26.81 5.20
C VAL A 507 1.14 27.31 5.71
N ASN A 508 0.85 28.60 5.53
CA ASN A 508 -0.35 29.27 5.99
C ASN A 508 -1.32 29.63 4.86
N ALA A 509 -0.96 29.33 3.60
CA ALA A 509 -1.83 29.59 2.47
C ALA A 509 -3.17 28.88 2.65
N GLN A 510 -4.25 29.62 2.47
CA GLN A 510 -5.59 29.06 2.46
C GLN A 510 -5.93 28.64 1.03
N THR A 511 -6.53 27.47 0.87
CA THR A 511 -7.03 27.06 -0.45
C THR A 511 -7.96 28.13 -1.00
N ALA A 512 -7.64 28.64 -2.20
CA ALA A 512 -8.53 29.53 -2.93
C ALA A 512 -9.84 28.78 -3.30
N ASP A 513 -10.81 29.47 -3.90
CA ASP A 513 -11.97 28.81 -4.54
C ASP A 513 -11.57 27.85 -5.68
N GLU A 514 -10.29 27.86 -6.09
CA GLU A 514 -9.77 27.20 -7.29
C GLU A 514 -9.60 25.68 -7.27
N PRO A 515 -9.30 24.96 -6.16
CA PRO A 515 -9.20 23.50 -6.20
C PRO A 515 -10.51 22.84 -6.64
N ALA A 516 -11.65 23.46 -6.30
CA ALA A 516 -12.98 23.08 -6.78
C ALA A 516 -13.27 23.51 -8.23
N LYS A 517 -12.35 24.22 -8.91
CA LYS A 517 -12.46 24.69 -10.31
C LYS A 517 -11.35 24.14 -11.23
N ARG A 518 -10.34 23.44 -10.69
CA ARG A 518 -9.20 22.89 -11.47
C ARG A 518 -9.66 22.07 -12.68
N THR A 519 -10.70 21.27 -12.51
CA THR A 519 -11.44 20.63 -13.62
C THR A 519 -12.92 20.53 -13.30
N TRP A 520 -13.76 20.32 -14.32
CA TRP A 520 -15.21 20.13 -14.14
C TRP A 520 -15.54 18.88 -13.30
N ILE A 521 -14.70 17.84 -13.38
CA ILE A 521 -14.82 16.59 -12.61
C ILE A 521 -14.66 16.89 -11.12
N MET A 522 -13.60 17.59 -10.74
CA MET A 522 -13.35 17.98 -9.35
C MET A 522 -14.44 18.92 -8.83
N ARG A 523 -14.97 19.81 -9.67
CA ARG A 523 -16.11 20.68 -9.31
C ARG A 523 -17.36 19.87 -8.99
N ALA A 524 -17.68 18.88 -9.83
CA ALA A 524 -18.83 18.01 -9.63
C ALA A 524 -18.68 17.17 -8.37
N LEU A 525 -17.52 16.52 -8.18
CA LEU A 525 -17.21 15.73 -6.99
C LEU A 525 -17.29 16.58 -5.71
N TYR A 526 -16.64 17.75 -5.71
CA TYR A 526 -16.68 18.68 -4.59
C TYR A 526 -18.12 19.08 -4.25
N THR A 527 -18.91 19.51 -5.25
CA THR A 527 -20.30 19.92 -5.04
C THR A 527 -21.14 18.79 -4.46
N LEU A 528 -21.03 17.59 -5.02
CA LEU A 528 -21.73 16.39 -4.57
C LEU A 528 -21.37 16.04 -3.12
N LYS A 529 -20.07 16.03 -2.79
CA LYS A 529 -19.58 15.62 -1.48
C LYS A 529 -19.85 16.66 -0.40
N VAL A 530 -19.79 17.96 -0.73
CA VAL A 530 -20.23 19.04 0.17
C VAL A 530 -21.72 18.95 0.46
N TRP A 531 -22.54 18.68 -0.57
CA TRP A 531 -23.98 18.47 -0.40
C TRP A 531 -24.25 17.22 0.47
N GLN A 532 -23.54 16.13 0.21
CA GLN A 532 -23.61 14.89 1.00
C GLN A 532 -23.28 15.15 2.47
N HIS A 533 -22.21 15.90 2.76
CA HIS A 533 -21.83 16.25 4.13
C HIS A 533 -22.91 17.05 4.86
N LYS A 534 -23.53 18.02 4.17
CA LYS A 534 -24.50 18.94 4.78
C LYS A 534 -25.87 18.30 5.03
N PHE A 535 -26.33 17.44 4.13
CA PHE A 535 -27.72 16.97 4.12
C PHE A 535 -27.86 15.45 4.24
N HIS A 536 -26.75 14.71 4.25
CA HIS A 536 -26.75 13.25 4.27
C HIS A 536 -25.66 12.72 5.21
N LYS A 537 -25.13 11.54 4.92
CA LYS A 537 -24.10 10.88 5.72
C LYS A 537 -22.74 11.55 5.55
N VAL A 538 -22.13 11.91 6.68
CA VAL A 538 -20.73 12.32 6.76
C VAL A 538 -19.82 11.11 6.58
N THR A 539 -19.05 11.11 5.49
CA THR A 539 -17.93 10.20 5.23
C THR A 539 -16.59 10.93 5.29
N PRO A 540 -15.45 10.24 5.43
CA PRO A 540 -14.13 10.88 5.44
C PRO A 540 -13.88 11.80 4.24
N LEU A 541 -14.19 11.35 3.01
CA LEU A 541 -14.04 12.19 1.82
C LEU A 541 -14.97 13.41 1.83
N SER A 542 -16.21 13.24 2.31
CA SER A 542 -17.15 14.36 2.43
C SER A 542 -16.72 15.38 3.49
N LYS A 543 -16.17 14.92 4.63
CA LYS A 543 -15.63 15.76 5.71
C LYS A 543 -14.45 16.55 5.18
N PHE A 544 -13.50 15.88 4.52
CA PHE A 544 -12.36 16.52 3.87
C PHE A 544 -12.82 17.62 2.90
N LEU A 545 -13.67 17.30 1.91
CA LEU A 545 -14.10 18.28 0.90
C LEU A 545 -14.95 19.41 1.50
N TYR A 546 -15.75 19.14 2.54
CA TYR A 546 -16.53 20.17 3.23
C TYR A 546 -15.65 21.21 3.92
N HIS A 547 -14.57 20.77 4.57
CA HIS A 547 -13.63 21.66 5.26
C HIS A 547 -12.49 22.16 4.37
N ALA A 548 -12.34 21.61 3.15
CA ALA A 548 -11.26 21.94 2.24
C ALA A 548 -11.22 23.43 1.86
N LYS A 549 -12.39 24.06 1.67
CA LYS A 549 -12.49 25.44 1.19
C LYS A 549 -11.96 26.46 2.21
N GLY A 550 -10.93 27.21 1.81
CA GLY A 550 -10.24 28.17 2.67
C GLY A 550 -9.42 27.51 3.77
N GLY A 551 -9.27 26.19 3.80
CA GLY A 551 -8.43 25.54 4.80
C GLY A 551 -6.95 25.64 4.43
N THR A 552 -6.10 25.61 5.44
CA THR A 552 -4.62 25.59 5.31
C THR A 552 -4.12 24.15 5.20
N PRO A 553 -2.86 23.92 4.76
CA PRO A 553 -2.23 22.59 4.80
C PRO A 553 -2.37 21.92 6.16
N LEU A 554 -2.25 22.69 7.26
CA LEU A 554 -2.41 22.18 8.62
C LEU A 554 -3.82 21.64 8.84
N THR A 555 -4.85 22.43 8.55
CA THR A 555 -6.24 21.97 8.74
C THR A 555 -6.57 20.76 7.87
N MET A 556 -5.98 20.63 6.68
CA MET A 556 -6.12 19.43 5.85
C MET A 556 -5.50 18.20 6.53
N ALA A 557 -4.25 18.31 6.99
CA ALA A 557 -3.54 17.23 7.66
C ALA A 557 -4.28 16.75 8.92
N LEU A 558 -4.89 17.68 9.66
CA LEU A 558 -5.68 17.37 10.84
C LEU A 558 -6.98 16.63 10.50
N VAL A 559 -7.67 17.03 9.42
CA VAL A 559 -8.92 16.36 8.98
C VAL A 559 -8.68 14.96 8.44
N THR A 560 -7.52 14.72 7.82
CA THR A 560 -7.14 13.43 7.22
C THR A 560 -6.38 12.51 8.18
N GLY A 561 -6.07 12.98 9.40
CA GLY A 561 -5.34 12.21 10.40
C GLY A 561 -3.88 11.97 10.01
N ASN A 562 -3.25 12.90 9.28
CA ASN A 562 -1.81 12.89 9.03
C ASN A 562 -1.08 13.70 10.12
N TYR A 563 -1.02 13.12 11.32
CA TYR A 563 -0.54 13.83 12.53
C TYR A 563 0.96 14.13 12.49
N GLU A 564 1.75 13.29 11.81
CA GLU A 564 3.18 13.53 11.60
C GLU A 564 3.39 14.78 10.72
N PHE A 565 2.70 14.87 9.58
CA PHE A 565 2.75 16.04 8.70
C PHE A 565 2.23 17.30 9.38
N ALA A 566 1.17 17.18 10.21
CA ALA A 566 0.68 18.29 11.01
C ALA A 566 1.74 18.80 12.01
N ALA A 567 2.49 17.91 12.66
CA ALA A 567 3.60 18.30 13.54
C ALA A 567 4.69 19.06 12.78
N ALA A 568 5.04 18.60 11.57
CA ALA A 568 6.04 19.26 10.73
C ALA A 568 5.58 20.65 10.27
N LEU A 569 4.31 20.82 9.89
CA LEU A 569 3.75 22.14 9.56
C LEU A 569 3.77 23.09 10.77
N ILE A 570 3.39 22.61 11.95
CA ILE A 570 3.45 23.42 13.19
C ILE A 570 4.89 23.81 13.50
N ALA A 571 5.85 22.87 13.38
CA ALA A 571 7.27 23.15 13.56
C ALA A 571 7.81 24.17 12.54
N ALA A 572 7.23 24.20 11.33
CA ALA A 572 7.53 25.16 10.28
C ALA A 572 6.79 26.51 10.41
N GLY A 573 6.03 26.73 11.49
CA GLY A 573 5.35 28.01 11.75
C GLY A 573 3.92 28.11 11.20
N ALA A 574 3.23 26.98 11.02
CA ALA A 574 1.81 26.98 10.70
C ALA A 574 0.97 27.60 11.83
N ARG A 575 0.10 28.53 11.47
CA ARG A 575 -0.82 29.23 12.36
C ARG A 575 -2.02 28.37 12.72
N LEU A 576 -2.28 28.23 14.01
CA LEU A 576 -3.40 27.45 14.56
C LEU A 576 -4.72 28.21 14.56
N ASP A 577 -4.68 29.54 14.46
CA ASP A 577 -5.82 30.45 14.59
C ASP A 577 -6.53 30.75 13.27
N LEU A 578 -5.94 30.37 12.13
CA LEU A 578 -6.56 30.56 10.81
C LEU A 578 -7.82 29.72 10.68
N ARG A 579 -8.88 30.36 10.16
CA ARG A 579 -10.21 29.74 9.98
C ARG A 579 -10.52 29.54 8.51
N ASN A 580 -11.03 28.36 8.17
CA ASN A 580 -11.47 28.08 6.82
C ASN A 580 -12.74 28.87 6.44
N SER A 581 -13.21 28.75 5.19
CA SER A 581 -14.43 29.47 4.73
C SER A 581 -15.72 29.02 5.43
N ARG A 582 -15.65 28.06 6.34
CA ARG A 582 -16.75 27.61 7.21
C ARG A 582 -16.58 28.07 8.66
N GLY A 583 -15.52 28.82 8.97
CA GLY A 583 -15.23 29.34 10.31
C GLY A 583 -14.47 28.37 11.22
N PHE A 584 -14.01 27.21 10.72
CA PHE A 584 -13.32 26.20 11.54
C PHE A 584 -11.81 26.44 11.56
N SER A 585 -11.22 26.45 12.76
CA SER A 585 -9.79 26.51 13.01
C SER A 585 -9.20 25.11 13.23
N ALA A 586 -7.88 25.01 13.47
CA ALA A 586 -7.23 23.73 13.80
C ALA A 586 -7.86 23.05 15.02
N ALA A 587 -8.18 23.83 16.06
CA ALA A 587 -8.78 23.34 17.31
C ALA A 587 -10.20 22.82 17.11
N ASP A 588 -10.94 23.35 16.12
CA ASP A 588 -12.32 22.94 15.86
C ASP A 588 -12.40 21.62 15.06
N LEU A 589 -11.32 21.22 14.38
CA LEU A 589 -11.30 20.09 13.45
C LEU A 589 -10.79 18.77 14.06
N ILE A 590 -10.01 18.86 15.14
CA ILE A 590 -9.60 17.72 15.96
C ILE A 590 -10.07 17.96 17.40
N PRO A 591 -11.03 17.17 17.91
CA PRO A 591 -11.36 17.16 19.33
C PRO A 591 -10.14 16.74 20.15
N LYS A 592 -9.85 17.47 21.24
CA LYS A 592 -8.68 17.18 22.12
C LYS A 592 -8.60 15.71 22.56
N GLN A 593 -9.75 15.07 22.80
CA GLN A 593 -9.83 13.68 23.28
C GLN A 593 -9.41 12.65 22.23
N SER A 594 -9.41 13.02 20.94
CA SER A 594 -9.03 12.15 19.82
C SER A 594 -7.65 12.50 19.25
N ALA A 595 -7.08 13.64 19.66
CA ALA A 595 -5.77 14.10 19.22
C ALA A 595 -4.66 13.29 19.88
N PRO A 596 -3.57 12.96 19.16
CA PRO A 596 -2.30 12.63 19.79
C PRO A 596 -1.87 13.72 20.78
N GLU A 597 -1.23 13.31 21.87
CA GLU A 597 -0.84 14.20 22.99
C GLU A 597 -0.06 15.42 22.53
N PHE A 598 0.92 15.25 21.63
CA PHE A 598 1.73 16.35 21.11
C PHE A 598 0.91 17.41 20.34
N LEU A 599 -0.19 17.02 19.67
CA LEU A 599 -1.09 17.98 19.03
C LEU A 599 -2.00 18.66 20.04
N ALA A 600 -2.48 17.93 21.05
CA ALA A 600 -3.25 18.52 22.14
C ALA A 600 -2.44 19.59 22.89
N GLU A 601 -1.16 19.33 23.16
CA GLU A 601 -0.21 20.32 23.71
C GLU A 601 -0.03 21.53 22.78
N ALA A 602 0.13 21.30 21.48
CA ALA A 602 0.31 22.38 20.51
C ALA A 602 -0.92 23.30 20.43
N LEU A 603 -2.14 22.74 20.51
CA LEU A 603 -3.39 23.50 20.58
C LEU A 603 -3.50 24.36 21.86
N GLU A 604 -2.70 24.07 22.88
CA GLU A 604 -2.57 24.88 24.10
C GLU A 604 -1.37 25.84 24.06
N GLY A 605 -0.70 25.97 22.91
CA GLY A 605 0.45 26.83 22.70
C GLY A 605 1.80 26.19 23.04
N ARG A 606 1.85 24.91 23.41
CA ARG A 606 3.08 24.18 23.72
C ARG A 606 3.60 23.44 22.48
N LEU A 607 4.48 24.09 21.72
CA LEU A 607 4.90 23.59 20.39
C LEU A 607 6.10 22.62 20.42
N LEU A 608 6.79 22.48 21.56
CA LEU A 608 8.03 21.70 21.67
C LEU A 608 7.83 20.22 21.28
N ALA A 609 6.68 19.63 21.60
CA ALA A 609 6.40 18.24 21.25
C ALA A 609 6.27 18.05 19.74
N CYS A 610 5.58 18.94 19.03
CA CYS A 610 5.52 18.92 17.55
C CYS A 610 6.90 19.10 16.91
N GLN A 611 7.75 19.97 17.47
CA GLN A 611 9.11 20.16 16.97
C GLN A 611 9.95 18.89 17.11
N ARG A 612 9.84 18.17 18.24
CA ARG A 612 10.52 16.88 18.42
C ARG A 612 10.01 15.82 17.46
N VAL A 613 8.69 15.67 17.31
CA VAL A 613 8.09 14.74 16.34
C VAL A 613 8.58 15.05 14.93
N SER A 614 8.59 16.32 14.53
CA SER A 614 9.08 16.75 13.22
C SER A 614 10.56 16.43 13.01
N LEU A 615 11.42 16.57 14.03
CA LEU A 615 12.83 16.24 13.95
C LEU A 615 13.05 14.73 13.81
N LEU A 616 12.41 13.92 14.66
CA LEU A 616 12.54 12.46 14.64
C LEU A 616 12.03 11.81 13.35
N ALA A 617 11.15 12.49 12.61
CA ALA A 617 10.62 12.03 11.34
C ALA A 617 11.54 12.27 10.13
N ARG A 618 12.56 13.14 10.24
CA ARG A 618 13.41 13.55 9.08
C ARG A 618 14.40 12.49 8.64
N ASP A 619 14.88 11.66 9.57
CA ASP A 619 15.98 10.71 9.31
C ASP A 619 15.55 9.39 8.65
N TRP A 620 14.28 9.26 8.25
CA TRP A 620 13.74 8.01 7.74
C TRP A 620 13.81 7.84 6.21
N VAL A 621 14.06 8.92 5.46
CA VAL A 621 14.33 8.86 4.01
C VAL A 621 15.80 9.22 3.81
N GLN A 622 16.67 8.22 3.78
CA GLN A 622 18.05 8.44 3.37
C GLN A 622 18.08 8.80 1.88
N VAL A 623 18.16 10.09 1.57
CA VAL A 623 18.49 10.55 0.22
C VAL A 623 19.97 10.23 -0.01
N PRO A 624 20.35 9.46 -1.04
CA PRO A 624 21.74 9.33 -1.41
C PRO A 624 22.30 10.72 -1.73
N VAL A 625 23.39 11.09 -1.06
CA VAL A 625 24.10 12.38 -1.24
C VAL A 625 24.59 12.55 -2.67
#